data_AF-D5ULB1-F1
#
_entry.id   AF-D5ULB1-F1
#
_cell.length_a   1.000
_cell.length_b   1.000
_cell.length_c   1.000
_cell.angle_alpha   90.00
_cell.angle_beta   90.00
_cell.angle_gamma   90.00
#
_symmetry.space_group_name_H-M   'P 1'
#
loop_
_entity.id
_entity.type
_entity.pdbx_description
1 polymer ?
#
loop_
_entity_poly.entity_id
_entity_poly.type
_entity_poly.pdbx_seq_one_letter_code
_entity_poly.pdbx_strand_id
1 'polypeptide(L)'
;MAASGTPVRRPLTGPARAVHALAAGALALGLAACTDADVQQAADDLGTAAQGAADEITALGDGLQQALADAQAHADEARAEVEEARAAVAGMGDQARGEADAAVTNAQSAVDDAEAALEKARAEGAEASSQALADARDEVDAARAELDAVTAGAGAEAGGALQELGAKLASLGEDLRDATA
;
A
#
# COMPACT_ATOMS: atom_id res chain seq x y z
N MET A 1 -20.15 -60.48 18.77
CA MET A 1 -21.01 -59.85 19.80
C MET A 1 -21.23 -58.41 19.40
N ALA A 2 -22.49 -57.99 19.35
CA ALA A 2 -22.98 -56.69 18.92
C ALA A 2 -23.20 -55.74 20.10
N ALA A 3 -23.18 -54.42 19.82
CA ALA A 3 -24.01 -53.33 20.35
C ALA A 3 -23.28 -51.99 20.07
N SER A 4 -23.67 -51.14 19.12
CA SER A 4 -24.85 -50.27 19.05
C SER A 4 -24.79 -49.06 20.02
N GLY A 5 -24.88 -47.84 19.48
CA GLY A 5 -25.31 -46.67 20.28
C GLY A 5 -24.85 -45.26 19.87
N THR A 6 -25.22 -44.81 18.67
CA THR A 6 -25.59 -43.44 18.20
C THR A 6 -24.86 -42.13 18.63
N PRO A 7 -24.75 -41.15 17.70
CA PRO A 7 -24.04 -39.87 17.87
C PRO A 7 -24.90 -38.77 18.49
N VAL A 8 -24.28 -37.88 19.29
CA VAL A 8 -24.90 -36.64 19.75
C VAL A 8 -24.56 -35.50 18.80
N ARG A 9 -25.56 -35.07 18.04
CA ARG A 9 -25.59 -33.79 17.32
C ARG A 9 -25.87 -32.67 18.33
N ARG A 10 -25.13 -31.56 18.25
CA ARG A 10 -25.53 -30.28 18.86
C ARG A 10 -25.49 -29.17 17.80
N PRO A 11 -26.49 -28.28 17.78
CA PRO A 11 -26.77 -27.41 16.64
C PRO A 11 -25.87 -26.17 16.60
N LEU A 12 -25.40 -25.86 15.38
CA LEU A 12 -24.88 -24.56 14.99
C LEU A 12 -26.06 -23.57 14.91
N THR A 13 -26.10 -22.61 15.82
CA THR A 13 -27.00 -21.45 15.74
C THR A 13 -26.16 -20.20 16.00
N GLY A 14 -25.98 -19.41 14.95
CA GLY A 14 -25.26 -18.14 14.98
C GLY A 14 -25.20 -17.57 13.57
N PRO A 15 -25.76 -16.37 13.33
CA PRO A 15 -26.34 -16.01 12.04
C PRO A 15 -25.31 -15.73 10.95
N ALA A 16 -25.61 -16.26 9.77
CA ALA A 16 -25.01 -15.90 8.50
C ALA A 16 -24.96 -14.38 8.35
N ARG A 17 -23.76 -13.81 8.30
CA ARG A 17 -23.56 -12.49 7.71
C ARG A 17 -23.77 -12.66 6.21
N ALA A 18 -24.92 -12.17 5.78
CA ALA A 18 -25.40 -12.22 4.42
C ALA A 18 -24.38 -11.63 3.46
N VAL A 19 -23.97 -12.50 2.54
CA VAL A 19 -23.54 -12.18 1.18
C VAL A 19 -24.37 -10.99 0.68
N HIS A 20 -23.70 -9.89 0.32
CA HIS A 20 -24.33 -8.81 -0.43
C HIS A 20 -24.69 -9.37 -1.82
N ALA A 21 -25.89 -9.92 -1.90
CA ALA A 21 -26.53 -10.25 -3.15
C ALA A 21 -26.86 -8.94 -3.85
N LEU A 22 -26.24 -8.77 -5.02
CA LEU A 22 -26.67 -7.92 -6.11
C LEU A 22 -28.19 -7.75 -6.10
N ALA A 23 -28.65 -6.52 -5.91
CA ALA A 23 -30.05 -6.13 -6.07
C ALA A 23 -30.41 -6.20 -7.56
N ALA A 24 -30.67 -7.41 -8.05
CA ALA A 24 -31.38 -7.67 -9.28
C ALA A 24 -32.77 -8.19 -8.90
N GLY A 25 -33.81 -7.38 -9.17
CA GLY A 25 -35.20 -7.85 -9.17
C GLY A 25 -36.09 -7.29 -8.06
N ALA A 26 -36.61 -6.09 -8.27
CA ALA A 26 -37.88 -5.67 -7.70
C ALA A 26 -38.60 -4.70 -8.66
N LEU A 27 -39.03 -5.21 -9.82
CA LEU A 27 -40.04 -4.55 -10.67
C LEU A 27 -41.19 -5.51 -10.92
N ALA A 28 -41.85 -5.90 -9.84
CA ALA A 28 -43.15 -6.56 -9.91
C ALA A 28 -43.92 -6.22 -8.64
N LEU A 29 -44.57 -5.05 -8.60
CA LEU A 29 -45.73 -4.70 -7.77
C LEU A 29 -46.15 -3.25 -8.07
N GLY A 30 -47.26 -3.05 -8.82
CA GLY A 30 -47.99 -1.76 -8.88
C GLY A 30 -47.97 -0.95 -10.19
N LEU A 31 -48.30 -1.55 -11.35
CA LEU A 31 -48.40 -0.85 -12.66
C LEU A 31 -49.71 -0.06 -12.86
N ALA A 32 -50.12 0.76 -11.90
CA ALA A 32 -51.21 1.71 -12.10
C ALA A 32 -50.81 3.09 -11.59
N ALA A 33 -50.36 3.94 -12.52
CA ALA A 33 -50.03 5.37 -12.37
C ALA A 33 -48.57 5.79 -12.07
N CYS A 34 -47.56 5.05 -12.51
CA CYS A 34 -46.29 5.70 -12.89
C CYS A 34 -46.49 6.29 -14.28
N THR A 35 -46.36 7.60 -14.42
CA THR A 35 -46.35 8.24 -15.73
C THR A 35 -45.02 7.95 -16.44
N ASP A 36 -44.97 8.03 -17.77
CA ASP A 36 -43.69 7.95 -18.52
C ASP A 36 -42.64 8.93 -17.95
N ALA A 37 -43.07 10.04 -17.35
CA ALA A 37 -42.20 11.00 -16.70
C ALA A 37 -41.48 10.42 -15.46
N ASP A 38 -42.13 9.56 -14.66
CA ASP A 38 -41.52 8.97 -13.45
C ASP A 38 -40.45 7.92 -13.81
N VAL A 39 -40.64 7.18 -14.90
CA VAL A 39 -39.66 6.22 -15.41
C VAL A 39 -38.46 6.93 -16.03
N GLN A 40 -38.70 8.02 -16.76
CA GLN A 40 -37.64 8.84 -17.33
C GLN A 40 -36.81 9.52 -16.23
N GLN A 41 -37.47 10.08 -15.21
CA GLN A 41 -36.82 10.66 -14.03
C GLN A 41 -35.94 9.63 -13.31
N ALA A 42 -36.44 8.42 -13.07
CA ALA A 42 -35.67 7.36 -12.43
C ALA A 42 -34.47 6.89 -13.27
N ALA A 43 -34.59 6.90 -14.61
CA ALA A 43 -33.50 6.59 -15.51
C ALA A 43 -32.42 7.70 -15.53
N ASP A 44 -32.84 8.96 -15.49
CA ASP A 44 -31.94 10.12 -15.42
C ASP A 44 -31.19 10.16 -14.09
N ASP A 45 -31.89 9.92 -12.96
CA ASP A 45 -31.29 9.84 -11.62
C ASP A 45 -30.26 8.69 -11.52
N LEU A 46 -30.59 7.52 -12.07
CA LEU A 46 -29.64 6.40 -12.17
C LEU A 46 -28.45 6.73 -13.05
N GLY A 47 -28.66 7.43 -14.16
CA GLY A 47 -27.61 7.88 -15.07
C GLY A 47 -26.64 8.85 -14.39
N THR A 48 -27.16 9.83 -13.64
CA THR A 48 -26.35 10.77 -12.85
C THR A 48 -25.59 10.05 -11.73
N ALA A 49 -26.23 9.13 -11.02
CA ALA A 49 -25.56 8.35 -9.97
C ALA A 49 -24.44 7.45 -10.54
N ALA A 50 -24.67 6.82 -11.68
CA ALA A 50 -23.66 6.01 -12.36
C ALA A 50 -22.48 6.84 -12.89
N GLN A 51 -22.74 8.04 -13.42
CA GLN A 51 -21.70 8.97 -13.84
C GLN A 51 -20.88 9.47 -12.65
N GLY A 52 -21.53 9.87 -11.55
CA GLY A 52 -20.84 10.28 -10.34
C GLY A 52 -19.93 9.18 -9.79
N ALA A 53 -20.40 7.92 -9.74
CA ALA A 53 -19.59 6.79 -9.34
C ALA A 53 -18.42 6.53 -10.31
N ALA A 54 -18.60 6.72 -11.62
CA ALA A 54 -17.54 6.55 -12.61
C ALA A 54 -16.47 7.66 -12.50
N ASP A 55 -16.88 8.90 -12.24
CA ASP A 55 -15.99 10.03 -12.03
C ASP A 55 -15.18 9.83 -10.73
N GLU A 56 -15.81 9.36 -9.65
CA GLU A 56 -15.13 8.99 -8.40
C GLU A 56 -14.10 7.88 -8.61
N ILE A 57 -14.46 6.80 -9.32
CA ILE A 57 -13.53 5.70 -9.63
C ILE A 57 -12.35 6.21 -10.47
N THR A 58 -12.61 7.10 -11.44
CA THR A 58 -11.56 7.69 -12.28
C THR A 58 -10.61 8.56 -11.44
N ALA A 59 -11.15 9.42 -10.58
CA ALA A 59 -10.37 10.28 -9.70
C ALA A 59 -9.51 9.46 -8.71
N LEU A 60 -10.05 8.36 -8.17
CA LEU A 60 -9.28 7.43 -7.34
C LEU A 60 -8.15 6.77 -8.13
N GLY A 61 -8.40 6.37 -9.38
CA GLY A 61 -7.39 5.81 -10.27
C GLY A 61 -6.26 6.78 -10.58
N ASP A 62 -6.59 8.04 -10.90
CA ASP A 62 -5.60 9.10 -11.16
C ASP A 62 -4.77 9.41 -9.91
N GLY A 63 -5.41 9.47 -8.73
CA GLY A 63 -4.72 9.67 -7.45
C GLY A 63 -3.73 8.56 -7.13
N LEU A 64 -4.12 7.30 -7.34
CA LEU A 64 -3.24 6.15 -7.15
C LEU A 64 -2.06 6.17 -8.12
N GLN A 65 -2.27 6.50 -9.40
CA GLN A 65 -1.18 6.60 -10.36
C GLN A 65 -0.19 7.70 -9.99
N GLN A 66 -0.68 8.82 -9.48
CA GLN A 66 0.16 9.89 -8.98
C GLN A 66 0.98 9.44 -7.76
N ALA A 67 0.36 8.77 -6.78
CA ALA A 67 1.07 8.23 -5.62
C ALA A 67 2.18 7.24 -6.01
N LEU A 68 1.91 6.35 -6.98
CA LEU A 68 2.93 5.44 -7.53
C LEU A 68 4.04 6.17 -8.30
N ALA A 69 3.76 7.33 -8.89
CA ALA A 69 4.76 8.14 -9.57
C ALA A 69 5.66 8.89 -8.57
N ASP A 70 5.05 9.48 -7.54
CA ASP A 70 5.75 10.19 -6.46
C ASP A 70 6.65 9.22 -5.68
N ALA A 71 6.12 8.04 -5.32
CA ALA A 71 6.90 6.98 -4.65
C ALA A 71 8.14 6.56 -5.47
N GLN A 72 8.01 6.48 -6.80
CA GLN A 72 9.14 6.14 -7.66
C GLN A 72 10.18 7.26 -7.69
N ALA A 73 9.75 8.52 -7.77
CA ALA A 73 10.67 9.65 -7.73
C ALA A 73 11.46 9.69 -6.41
N HIS A 74 10.79 9.44 -5.29
CA HIS A 74 11.49 9.34 -4.00
C HIS A 74 12.36 8.09 -3.87
N ALA A 75 12.02 6.96 -4.50
CA ALA A 75 12.92 5.79 -4.56
C ALA A 75 14.20 6.12 -5.35
N ASP A 76 14.07 6.79 -6.50
CA ASP A 76 15.22 7.24 -7.31
C ASP A 76 16.11 8.22 -6.53
N GLU A 77 15.49 9.16 -5.79
CA GLU A 77 16.21 10.10 -4.92
C GLU A 77 16.90 9.38 -3.74
N ALA A 78 16.21 8.45 -3.08
CA ALA A 78 16.78 7.67 -1.98
C ALA A 78 17.98 6.85 -2.47
N ARG A 79 17.93 6.31 -3.68
CA ARG A 79 19.05 5.59 -4.29
C ARG A 79 20.26 6.49 -4.53
N ALA A 80 20.06 7.72 -5.01
CA ALA A 80 21.14 8.69 -5.13
C ALA A 80 21.77 8.99 -3.76
N GLU A 81 20.92 9.17 -2.75
CA GLU A 81 21.35 9.47 -1.39
C GLU A 81 22.08 8.28 -0.72
N VAL A 82 21.72 7.04 -1.05
CA VAL A 82 22.46 5.84 -0.63
C VAL A 82 23.91 5.91 -1.12
N GLU A 83 24.14 6.30 -2.37
CA GLU A 83 25.51 6.41 -2.92
C GLU A 83 26.31 7.53 -2.23
N GLU A 84 25.67 8.65 -1.90
CA GLU A 84 26.28 9.73 -1.13
C GLU A 84 26.61 9.29 0.31
N ALA A 85 25.69 8.59 0.97
CA ALA A 85 25.90 8.00 2.29
C ALA A 85 27.03 6.97 2.28
N ARG A 86 27.13 6.10 1.25
CA ARG A 86 28.27 5.18 1.10
C ARG A 86 29.59 5.92 1.00
N ALA A 87 29.64 7.01 0.23
CA ALA A 87 30.84 7.83 0.13
C ALA A 87 31.22 8.48 1.46
N ALA A 88 30.25 9.01 2.21
CA ALA A 88 30.47 9.61 3.52
C ALA A 88 30.93 8.57 4.57
N VAL A 89 30.31 7.38 4.59
CA VAL A 89 30.72 6.26 5.44
C VAL A 89 32.12 5.76 5.08
N ALA A 90 32.51 5.84 3.81
CA ALA A 90 33.85 5.44 3.40
C ALA A 90 34.98 6.32 3.97
N GLY A 91 34.66 7.54 4.44
CA GLY A 91 35.57 8.42 5.16
C GLY A 91 35.70 8.11 6.66
N MET A 92 34.86 7.22 7.21
CA MET A 92 34.83 6.88 8.64
C MET A 92 35.94 5.90 9.04
N GLY A 93 36.30 5.92 10.34
CA GLY A 93 37.21 4.96 10.96
C GLY A 93 36.60 3.56 11.14
N ASP A 94 37.45 2.53 11.14
CA ASP A 94 37.08 1.11 10.93
C ASP A 94 35.95 0.55 11.81
N GLN A 95 35.84 0.96 13.09
CA GLN A 95 34.86 0.37 14.01
C GLN A 95 33.43 0.92 13.82
N ALA A 96 33.27 2.23 13.62
CA ALA A 96 31.95 2.83 13.35
C ALA A 96 31.48 2.58 11.92
N ARG A 97 32.43 2.27 11.02
CA ARG A 97 32.19 2.01 9.61
C ARG A 97 31.41 0.72 9.36
N GLY A 98 31.67 -0.34 10.12
CA GLY A 98 31.00 -1.64 9.91
C GLY A 98 29.49 -1.60 10.14
N GLU A 99 29.04 -0.91 11.18
CA GLU A 99 27.61 -0.74 11.47
C GLU A 99 26.94 0.20 10.48
N ALA A 100 27.61 1.30 10.11
CA ALA A 100 27.10 2.24 9.11
C ALA A 100 27.03 1.61 7.69
N ASP A 101 28.03 0.82 7.29
CA ASP A 101 28.03 0.09 6.01
C ASP A 101 26.88 -0.91 5.93
N ALA A 102 26.57 -1.58 7.05
CA ALA A 102 25.43 -2.50 7.14
C ALA A 102 24.10 -1.75 6.98
N ALA A 103 23.92 -0.64 7.72
CA ALA A 103 22.69 0.16 7.65
C ALA A 103 22.47 0.76 6.24
N VAL A 104 23.53 1.28 5.60
CA VAL A 104 23.44 1.81 4.22
C VAL A 104 23.16 0.69 3.21
N THR A 105 23.65 -0.53 3.46
CA THR A 105 23.35 -1.68 2.60
C THR A 105 21.90 -2.15 2.76
N ASN A 106 21.38 -2.17 3.99
CA ASN A 106 19.98 -2.50 4.23
C ASN A 106 19.05 -1.43 3.63
N ALA A 107 19.41 -0.15 3.75
CA ALA A 107 18.71 0.94 3.07
C ALA A 107 18.68 0.76 1.55
N GLN A 108 19.80 0.34 0.93
CA GLN A 108 19.82 0.04 -0.50
C GLN A 108 18.87 -1.10 -0.85
N SER A 109 18.89 -2.21 -0.10
CA SER A 109 17.99 -3.33 -0.34
C SER A 109 16.51 -2.94 -0.20
N ALA A 110 16.17 -2.14 0.80
CA ALA A 110 14.80 -1.64 0.98
C ALA A 110 14.34 -0.73 -0.18
N VAL A 111 15.23 0.11 -0.72
CA VAL A 111 14.94 0.91 -1.93
C VAL A 111 14.74 0.03 -3.15
N ASP A 112 15.61 -0.97 -3.36
CA ASP A 112 15.50 -1.91 -4.48
C ASP A 112 14.18 -2.72 -4.40
N ASP A 113 13.80 -3.16 -3.20
CA ASP A 113 12.53 -3.88 -2.97
C ASP A 113 11.31 -2.99 -3.18
N ALA A 114 11.40 -1.71 -2.79
CA ALA A 114 10.36 -0.71 -3.07
C ALA A 114 10.21 -0.45 -4.58
N GLU A 115 11.31 -0.28 -5.32
CA GLU A 115 11.29 -0.14 -6.79
C GLU A 115 10.60 -1.36 -7.43
N ALA A 116 10.94 -2.57 -7.00
CA ALA A 116 10.33 -3.80 -7.52
C ALA A 116 8.84 -3.90 -7.20
N ALA A 117 8.42 -3.52 -5.98
CA ALA A 117 7.02 -3.50 -5.59
C ALA A 117 6.21 -2.46 -6.37
N LEU A 118 6.77 -1.28 -6.62
CA LEU A 118 6.17 -0.21 -7.42
C LEU A 118 6.03 -0.62 -8.90
N GLU A 119 7.06 -1.25 -9.48
CA GLU A 119 6.98 -1.80 -10.85
C GLU A 119 5.87 -2.84 -10.95
N LYS A 120 5.80 -3.76 -9.99
CA LYS A 120 4.74 -4.77 -9.92
C LYS A 120 3.37 -4.13 -9.79
N ALA A 121 3.21 -3.11 -8.94
CA ALA A 121 1.94 -2.39 -8.78
C ALA A 121 1.49 -1.70 -10.06
N ARG A 122 2.42 -1.17 -10.86
CA ARG A 122 2.11 -0.60 -12.18
C ARG A 122 1.73 -1.65 -13.21
N ALA A 123 2.36 -2.83 -13.17
CA ALA A 123 2.11 -3.91 -14.12
C ALA A 123 0.82 -4.70 -13.83
N GLU A 124 0.58 -5.01 -12.56
CA GLU A 124 -0.49 -5.90 -12.10
C GLU A 124 -1.66 -5.16 -11.44
N GLY A 125 -1.50 -3.87 -11.15
CA GLY A 125 -2.42 -3.06 -10.35
C GLY A 125 -2.07 -3.09 -8.86
N ALA A 126 -2.39 -2.01 -8.14
CA ALA A 126 -2.05 -1.86 -6.73
C ALA A 126 -2.73 -2.91 -5.84
N GLU A 127 -3.94 -3.35 -6.18
CA GLU A 127 -4.66 -4.35 -5.38
C GLU A 127 -3.94 -5.71 -5.38
N ALA A 128 -3.47 -6.16 -6.55
CA ALA A 128 -2.69 -7.39 -6.71
C ALA A 128 -1.29 -7.30 -6.10
N SER A 129 -0.76 -6.08 -5.96
CA SER A 129 0.58 -5.79 -5.44
C SER A 129 0.58 -5.26 -4.01
N SER A 130 -0.58 -5.20 -3.35
CA SER A 130 -0.77 -4.64 -2.01
C SER A 130 0.17 -5.27 -0.97
N GLN A 131 0.35 -6.59 -1.01
CA GLN A 131 1.30 -7.28 -0.14
C GLN A 131 2.75 -6.86 -0.41
N ALA A 132 3.15 -6.75 -1.69
CA ALA A 132 4.52 -6.38 -2.03
C ALA A 132 4.84 -4.93 -1.62
N LEU A 133 3.87 -4.02 -1.78
CA LEU A 133 4.01 -2.64 -1.33
C LEU A 133 4.05 -2.53 0.20
N ALA A 134 3.28 -3.36 0.91
CA ALA A 134 3.32 -3.43 2.37
C ALA A 134 4.65 -3.99 2.87
N ASP A 135 5.15 -5.09 2.28
CA ASP A 135 6.44 -5.69 2.63
C ASP A 135 7.58 -4.68 2.38
N ALA A 136 7.59 -4.03 1.21
CA ALA A 136 8.59 -3.00 0.89
C ALA A 136 8.55 -1.82 1.88
N ARG A 137 7.36 -1.38 2.30
CA ARG A 137 7.23 -0.34 3.31
C ARG A 137 7.81 -0.77 4.66
N ASP A 138 7.54 -2.00 5.10
CA ASP A 138 8.07 -2.51 6.37
C ASP A 138 9.61 -2.58 6.33
N GLU A 139 10.20 -2.95 5.20
CA GLU A 139 11.66 -2.93 4.99
C GLU A 139 12.23 -1.50 4.99
N VAL A 140 11.55 -0.54 4.35
CA VAL A 140 11.93 0.89 4.39
C VAL A 140 11.88 1.45 5.81
N ASP A 141 10.83 1.13 6.57
CA ASP A 141 10.68 1.54 7.97
C ASP A 141 11.78 0.90 8.85
N ALA A 142 12.14 -0.36 8.60
CA ALA A 142 13.23 -1.05 9.29
C ALA A 142 14.60 -0.44 8.99
N ALA A 143 14.91 -0.22 7.70
CA ALA A 143 16.17 0.40 7.28
C ALA A 143 16.35 1.80 7.87
N ARG A 144 15.27 2.59 7.92
CA ARG A 144 15.28 3.91 8.58
C ARG A 144 15.63 3.79 10.06
N ALA A 145 15.03 2.85 10.79
CA ALA A 145 15.31 2.65 12.21
C ALA A 145 16.78 2.28 12.45
N GLU A 146 17.38 1.48 11.56
CA GLU A 146 18.81 1.16 11.61
C GLU A 146 19.69 2.38 11.33
N LEU A 147 19.35 3.19 10.30
CA LEU A 147 20.05 4.44 10.00
C LEU A 147 20.02 5.41 11.18
N ASP A 148 18.86 5.57 11.83
CA ASP A 148 18.71 6.41 13.03
C ASP A 148 19.61 5.91 14.18
N ALA A 149 19.71 4.59 14.35
CA ALA A 149 20.55 3.99 15.38
C ALA A 149 22.05 4.24 15.14
N VAL A 150 22.52 4.11 13.89
CA VAL A 150 23.94 4.31 13.56
C VAL A 150 24.31 5.80 13.46
N THR A 151 23.36 6.66 13.09
CA THR A 151 23.57 8.12 13.00
C THR A 151 23.98 8.71 14.34
N ALA A 152 23.45 8.19 15.45
CA ALA A 152 23.82 8.63 16.80
C ALA A 152 25.31 8.39 17.15
N GLY A 153 25.96 7.44 16.48
CA GLY A 153 27.38 7.14 16.62
C GLY A 153 28.26 7.69 15.48
N ALA A 154 27.65 8.26 14.44
CA ALA A 154 28.35 8.78 13.29
C ALA A 154 28.92 10.18 13.57
N GLY A 155 30.14 10.46 13.06
CA GLY A 155 30.70 11.83 13.08
C GLY A 155 29.84 12.79 12.26
N ALA A 156 30.03 14.11 12.41
CA ALA A 156 29.12 15.12 11.84
C ALA A 156 28.85 14.99 10.32
N GLU A 157 29.86 14.61 9.53
CA GLU A 157 29.73 14.47 8.07
C GLU A 157 28.91 13.21 7.70
N ALA A 158 29.31 12.04 8.20
CA ALA A 158 28.57 10.81 7.96
C ALA A 158 27.16 10.83 8.59
N GLY A 159 27.02 11.41 9.78
CA GLY A 159 25.72 11.56 10.44
C GLY A 159 24.78 12.49 9.66
N GLY A 160 25.30 13.50 8.97
CA GLY A 160 24.51 14.33 8.07
C GLY A 160 23.95 13.54 6.89
N ALA A 161 24.81 12.81 6.18
CA ALA A 161 24.40 11.99 5.02
C ALA A 161 23.42 10.87 5.41
N LEU A 162 23.67 10.17 6.53
CA LEU A 162 22.77 9.13 7.02
C LEU A 162 21.40 9.69 7.44
N GLN A 163 21.37 10.90 8.00
CA GLN A 163 20.12 11.58 8.35
C GLN A 163 19.33 12.02 7.11
N GLU A 164 20.01 12.49 6.07
CA GLU A 164 19.38 12.85 4.80
C GLU A 164 18.80 11.62 4.10
N LEU A 165 19.55 10.52 4.05
CA LEU A 165 19.05 9.22 3.58
C LEU A 165 17.82 8.76 4.38
N GLY A 166 17.88 8.84 5.72
CA GLY A 166 16.75 8.50 6.58
C GLY A 166 15.50 9.34 6.30
N ALA A 167 15.68 10.62 5.94
CA ALA A 167 14.58 11.50 5.53
C ALA A 167 14.00 11.10 4.16
N LYS A 168 14.82 10.71 3.19
CA LYS A 168 14.35 10.21 1.88
C LYS A 168 13.55 8.92 2.02
N LEU A 169 14.05 7.98 2.84
CA LEU A 169 13.32 6.74 3.15
C LEU A 169 12.00 7.02 3.87
N ALA A 170 11.96 8.04 4.74
CA ALA A 170 10.71 8.45 5.39
C ALA A 170 9.66 8.90 4.37
N SER A 171 10.03 9.74 3.42
CA SER A 171 9.14 10.18 2.34
C SER A 171 8.69 8.99 1.48
N LEU A 172 9.61 8.11 1.10
CA LEU A 172 9.29 6.91 0.33
C LEU A 172 8.29 6.00 1.06
N GLY A 173 8.49 5.76 2.36
CA GLY A 173 7.58 4.96 3.17
C GLY A 173 6.18 5.59 3.34
N GLU A 174 6.09 6.92 3.30
CA GLU A 174 4.83 7.66 3.31
C GLU A 174 4.10 7.51 1.97
N ASP A 175 4.80 7.65 0.84
CA ASP A 175 4.19 7.45 -0.48
C ASP A 175 3.76 6.00 -0.72
N LEU A 176 4.55 5.02 -0.26
CA LEU A 176 4.16 3.60 -0.31
C LEU A 176 2.89 3.32 0.51
N ARG A 177 2.70 4.05 1.61
CA ARG A 177 1.48 3.97 2.42
C ARG A 177 0.30 4.58 1.68
N ASP A 178 0.49 5.72 1.03
CA ASP A 178 -0.56 6.38 0.25
C ASP A 178 -0.93 5.55 -1.00
N ALA A 179 0.04 4.87 -1.62
CA ALA A 179 -0.18 3.95 -2.73
C ALA A 179 -0.92 2.65 -2.34
N THR A 180 -1.11 2.38 -1.05
CA THR A 180 -1.80 1.19 -0.52
C THR A 180 -3.08 1.51 0.26
N ALA A 181 -3.44 2.79 0.39
CA ALA A 181 -4.62 3.27 1.12
C ALA A 181 -5.90 3.21 0.28
#